data_AF-A0A3D1TD95-F1
#
_entry.id   AF-A0A3D1TD95-F1
#
_cell.length_a   1.000
_cell.length_b   1.000
_cell.length_c   1.000
_cell.angle_alpha   90.00
_cell.angle_beta   90.00
_cell.angle_gamma   90.00
#
_symmetry.space_group_name_H-M   'P 1'
#
loop_
_entity.id
_entity.type
_entity.pdbx_description
1 polymer ?
#
loop_
_entity_poly.entity_id
_entity_poly.type
_entity_poly.pdbx_seq_one_letter_code
_entity_poly.pdbx_strand_id
1 'polypeptide(L)'
;MRLCEVYTQIRAEGNATPQIAFLTNSASGKTAQTVYDALYAPGLYRELWFQWNSKPIILAKVEELSPTLQEFFTVRRSWAWEPGEDKWPWLESLPQQGGWHGTPENLEQMVVETAQHPIGHHEGLGLGKSNYRGNQPEPGQYRTELGLYFTEQWNRALHADSQLIFITQWNEWIAQRFITDSAMRYAGLQLQTGDTYFVDLFSAEFNRDIEPPKGRYGDNYYYQMVDRIRKFKGTHPLPEASAPQTMTLTASHWDDWNEVLPEYRDDRGDVFHRDHPGYGALHFVNRTGRNDFIRAKAARDSNALYFFVETEKEITPPAGEAWMELLLRLRSTPEAEAWEGWHFLVQWNRELDAYQLLRSTGGWNWEIVGTVEHVLDSRRLALAIPRSMLGLPPASTEVDLTFKWTDNMQERTPLDWILNGDTAPNGRFQYHYTAPDIAQTSSAWNTY
;
A
#
# COMPACT_ATOMS: atom_id res chain seq x y z
N MET A 1 -4.09 -18.92 -15.81
CA MET A 1 -3.91 -17.45 -15.85
C MET A 1 -3.35 -17.07 -14.49
N ARG A 2 -2.03 -16.82 -14.38
CA ARG A 2 -1.33 -16.81 -13.09
C ARG A 2 -1.90 -15.80 -12.08
N LEU A 3 -2.29 -14.61 -12.53
CA LEU A 3 -2.88 -13.59 -11.65
C LEU A 3 -4.17 -14.07 -10.97
N CYS A 4 -5.09 -14.68 -11.72
CA CYS A 4 -6.34 -15.21 -11.17
C CYS A 4 -6.09 -16.35 -10.20
N GLU A 5 -5.14 -17.25 -10.49
CA GLU A 5 -4.75 -18.33 -9.58
C GLU A 5 -4.27 -17.78 -8.23
N VAL A 6 -3.41 -16.76 -8.26
CA VAL A 6 -2.91 -16.09 -7.05
C VAL A 6 -4.04 -15.39 -6.30
N TYR A 7 -4.92 -14.66 -6.98
CA TYR A 7 -6.04 -13.98 -6.31
C TYR A 7 -7.05 -14.96 -5.69
N THR A 8 -7.33 -16.07 -6.36
CA THR A 8 -8.18 -17.13 -5.79
C THR A 8 -7.52 -17.75 -4.56
N GLN A 9 -6.19 -17.94 -4.56
CA GLN A 9 -5.46 -18.41 -3.39
C GLN A 9 -5.57 -17.43 -2.21
N ILE A 10 -5.29 -16.14 -2.44
CA ILE A 10 -5.40 -15.09 -1.41
C ILE A 10 -6.81 -15.09 -0.79
N ARG A 11 -7.87 -15.22 -1.61
CA ARG A 11 -9.24 -15.32 -1.12
C ARG A 11 -9.50 -16.59 -0.31
N ALA A 12 -8.93 -17.72 -0.71
CA ALA A 12 -9.05 -18.98 0.03
C ALA A 12 -8.37 -18.92 1.41
N GLU A 13 -7.35 -18.08 1.55
CA GLU A 13 -6.66 -17.78 2.80
C GLU A 13 -7.42 -16.78 3.70
N GLY A 14 -8.55 -16.24 3.21
CA GLY A 14 -9.44 -15.34 3.95
C GLY A 14 -9.21 -13.84 3.70
N ASN A 15 -8.35 -13.50 2.72
CA ASN A 15 -8.02 -12.12 2.38
C ASN A 15 -8.88 -11.60 1.22
N ALA A 16 -8.90 -10.27 1.02
CA ALA A 16 -9.61 -9.63 -0.08
C ALA A 16 -8.68 -9.41 -1.28
N THR A 17 -9.23 -9.47 -2.49
CA THR A 17 -8.50 -9.13 -3.72
C THR A 17 -9.32 -8.22 -4.61
N PRO A 18 -8.67 -7.40 -5.47
CA PRO A 18 -9.35 -6.71 -6.54
C PRO A 18 -10.12 -7.66 -7.46
N GLN A 19 -11.14 -7.12 -8.11
CA GLN A 19 -11.76 -7.72 -9.28
C GLN A 19 -11.04 -7.26 -10.56
N ILE A 20 -11.31 -7.92 -11.69
CA ILE A 20 -10.58 -7.80 -12.95
C ILE A 20 -11.55 -7.37 -14.06
N ALA A 21 -11.08 -6.42 -14.86
CA ALA A 21 -11.66 -6.01 -16.13
C ALA A 21 -10.54 -5.86 -17.17
N PHE A 22 -10.89 -5.88 -18.46
CA PHE A 22 -9.92 -5.81 -19.56
C PHE A 22 -10.11 -4.54 -20.38
N LEU A 23 -8.99 -3.92 -20.75
CA LEU A 23 -8.92 -2.85 -21.74
C LEU A 23 -8.32 -3.40 -23.04
N THR A 24 -9.11 -3.38 -24.11
CA THR A 24 -8.77 -4.00 -25.39
C THR A 24 -8.81 -2.97 -26.52
N ASN A 25 -7.88 -2.01 -26.59
CA ASN A 25 -7.92 -0.98 -27.63
C ASN A 25 -7.33 -1.44 -28.98
N SER A 26 -6.21 -2.18 -28.95
CA SER A 26 -5.54 -2.70 -30.14
C SER A 26 -6.25 -3.95 -30.66
N ALA A 27 -6.66 -3.93 -31.94
CA ALA A 27 -7.49 -4.97 -32.55
C ALA A 27 -8.67 -5.36 -31.65
N SER A 28 -9.48 -4.37 -31.26
CA SER A 28 -10.38 -4.42 -30.11
C SER A 28 -11.32 -5.62 -30.16
N GLY A 29 -12.02 -5.81 -31.29
CA GLY A 29 -12.94 -6.93 -31.48
C GLY A 29 -12.27 -8.30 -31.33
N LYS A 30 -11.12 -8.49 -31.96
CA LYS A 30 -10.37 -9.76 -31.92
C LYS A 30 -9.82 -10.04 -30.51
N THR A 31 -9.28 -9.02 -29.86
CA THR A 31 -8.72 -9.15 -28.50
C THR A 31 -9.82 -9.43 -27.48
N ALA A 32 -10.94 -8.71 -27.55
CA ALA A 32 -12.11 -8.95 -26.71
C ALA A 32 -12.68 -10.35 -26.89
N GLN A 33 -12.80 -10.84 -28.14
CA GLN A 33 -13.24 -12.21 -28.42
C GLN A 33 -12.28 -13.25 -27.80
N THR A 34 -10.97 -13.03 -27.94
CA THR A 34 -9.96 -13.94 -27.36
C THR A 34 -10.08 -14.01 -25.83
N VAL A 35 -10.26 -12.87 -25.16
CA VAL A 35 -10.47 -12.81 -23.71
C VAL A 35 -11.78 -13.51 -23.32
N TYR A 36 -12.86 -13.26 -24.07
CA TYR A 36 -14.15 -13.90 -23.84
C TYR A 36 -14.04 -15.43 -23.92
N ASP A 37 -13.48 -15.96 -25.00
CA ASP A 37 -13.36 -17.40 -25.23
C ASP A 37 -12.46 -18.08 -24.17
N ALA A 38 -11.41 -17.40 -23.72
CA ALA A 38 -10.44 -17.96 -22.78
C ALA A 38 -10.89 -17.90 -21.31
N LEU A 39 -11.65 -16.88 -20.90
CA LEU A 39 -11.97 -16.60 -19.50
C LEU A 39 -13.47 -16.64 -19.21
N TYR A 40 -14.25 -15.89 -19.98
CA TYR A 40 -15.66 -15.62 -19.66
C TYR A 40 -16.60 -16.74 -20.12
N ALA A 41 -16.44 -17.22 -21.36
CA ALA A 41 -17.28 -18.28 -21.94
C ALA A 41 -17.19 -19.59 -21.14
N PRO A 42 -16.00 -20.06 -20.72
CA PRO A 42 -15.90 -21.26 -19.88
C PRO A 42 -16.31 -21.00 -18.42
N GLY A 43 -16.50 -19.74 -18.02
CA GLY A 43 -16.89 -19.38 -16.65
C GLY A 43 -15.77 -19.47 -15.63
N LEU A 44 -14.51 -19.22 -16.03
CA LEU A 44 -13.37 -19.29 -15.12
C LEU A 44 -13.32 -18.03 -14.22
N TYR A 45 -13.08 -18.24 -12.91
CA TYR A 45 -12.88 -17.16 -11.93
C TYR A 45 -14.01 -16.12 -11.86
N ARG A 46 -15.27 -16.56 -11.90
CA ARG A 46 -16.46 -15.66 -11.93
C ARG A 46 -16.48 -14.64 -10.80
N GLU A 47 -16.01 -15.03 -9.63
CA GLU A 47 -15.89 -14.18 -8.44
C GLU A 47 -14.90 -13.02 -8.61
N LEU A 48 -13.96 -13.14 -9.56
CA LEU A 48 -12.99 -12.10 -9.88
C LEU A 48 -13.49 -11.15 -10.97
N TRP A 49 -14.62 -11.39 -11.63
CA TRP A 49 -15.09 -10.52 -12.70
C TRP A 49 -15.65 -9.21 -12.13
N PHE A 50 -15.11 -8.07 -12.55
CA PHE A 50 -15.66 -6.77 -12.15
C PHE A 50 -17.00 -6.56 -12.87
N GLN A 51 -18.07 -6.44 -12.09
CA GLN A 51 -19.44 -6.26 -12.60
C GLN A 51 -19.79 -4.78 -12.64
N TRP A 52 -20.39 -4.33 -13.73
CA TRP A 52 -20.94 -2.99 -13.91
C TRP A 52 -22.30 -3.10 -14.59
N ASN A 53 -23.33 -2.47 -14.04
CA ASN A 53 -24.71 -2.56 -14.56
C ASN A 53 -25.18 -4.03 -14.76
N SER A 54 -24.89 -4.89 -13.78
CA SER A 54 -25.28 -6.32 -13.74
C SER A 54 -24.59 -7.24 -14.77
N LYS A 55 -23.61 -6.76 -15.52
CA LYS A 55 -22.79 -7.57 -16.44
C LYS A 55 -21.30 -7.36 -16.18
N PRO A 56 -20.42 -8.30 -16.57
CA PRO A 56 -18.99 -8.03 -16.57
C PRO A 56 -18.71 -6.83 -17.46
N ILE A 57 -17.78 -5.97 -17.07
CA ILE A 57 -17.39 -4.82 -17.89
C ILE A 57 -16.19 -5.15 -18.77
N ILE A 58 -16.20 -4.59 -19.98
CA ILE A 58 -15.04 -4.56 -20.87
C ILE A 58 -14.82 -3.14 -21.39
N LEU A 59 -13.56 -2.70 -21.40
CA LEU A 59 -13.17 -1.42 -21.97
C LEU A 59 -12.72 -1.63 -23.42
N ALA A 60 -13.63 -1.39 -24.38
CA ALA A 60 -13.46 -1.78 -25.78
C ALA A 60 -14.11 -0.79 -26.76
N LYS A 61 -13.77 -0.91 -28.05
CA LYS A 61 -14.46 -0.21 -29.13
C LYS A 61 -15.71 -1.00 -29.50
N VAL A 62 -16.87 -0.52 -29.07
CA VAL A 62 -18.16 -1.21 -29.24
C VAL A 62 -18.44 -1.56 -30.70
N GLU A 63 -18.03 -0.70 -31.63
CA GLU A 63 -18.20 -0.86 -33.07
C GLU A 63 -17.42 -2.05 -33.66
N GLU A 64 -16.40 -2.55 -32.96
CA GLU A 64 -15.62 -3.73 -33.37
C GLU A 64 -16.11 -5.04 -32.71
N LEU A 65 -17.05 -4.98 -31.76
CA LEU A 65 -17.53 -6.16 -31.03
C LEU A 65 -18.64 -6.90 -31.78
N SER A 66 -18.65 -8.23 -31.69
CA SER A 66 -19.77 -9.04 -32.19
C SER A 66 -21.04 -8.83 -31.34
N PRO A 67 -22.25 -9.08 -31.88
CA PRO A 67 -23.49 -8.95 -31.12
C PRO A 67 -23.50 -9.76 -29.82
N THR A 68 -22.92 -10.97 -29.84
CA THR A 68 -22.80 -11.82 -28.64
C THR A 68 -22.00 -11.13 -27.53
N LEU A 69 -20.89 -10.47 -27.87
CA LEU A 69 -20.07 -9.77 -26.87
C LEU A 69 -20.77 -8.50 -26.35
N GLN A 70 -21.45 -7.76 -27.23
CA GLN A 70 -22.23 -6.58 -26.85
C GLN A 70 -23.39 -6.94 -25.91
N GLU A 71 -24.00 -8.12 -26.10
CA GLU A 71 -25.03 -8.63 -25.21
C GLU A 71 -24.45 -9.12 -23.88
N PHE A 72 -23.27 -9.76 -23.90
CA PHE A 72 -22.66 -10.33 -22.70
C PHE A 72 -22.04 -9.28 -21.76
N PHE A 73 -21.37 -8.26 -22.30
CA PHE A 73 -20.66 -7.26 -21.50
C PHE A 73 -21.45 -5.97 -21.32
N THR A 74 -21.17 -5.25 -20.23
CA THR A 74 -21.31 -3.80 -20.22
C THR A 74 -20.08 -3.21 -20.88
N VAL A 75 -20.26 -2.36 -21.90
CA VAL A 75 -19.15 -1.82 -22.70
C VAL A 75 -18.94 -0.36 -22.35
N ARG A 76 -17.69 0.02 -22.13
CA ARG A 76 -17.24 1.41 -22.11
C ARG A 76 -16.08 1.55 -23.08
N ARG A 77 -16.02 2.64 -23.83
CA ARG A 77 -14.83 2.95 -24.63
C ARG A 77 -13.74 3.50 -23.71
N SER A 78 -12.48 3.17 -23.93
CA SER A 78 -11.38 3.71 -23.14
C SER A 78 -10.22 4.12 -24.03
N TRP A 79 -9.88 5.41 -23.99
CA TRP A 79 -8.71 5.98 -24.65
C TRP A 79 -8.19 7.20 -23.90
N ALA A 80 -6.97 7.63 -24.17
CA ALA A 80 -6.42 8.86 -23.59
C ALA A 80 -7.20 10.07 -24.10
N TRP A 81 -7.55 10.97 -23.19
CA TRP A 81 -8.20 12.25 -23.45
C TRP A 81 -9.55 12.15 -24.19
N GLU A 82 -10.27 11.04 -24.03
CA GLU A 82 -11.62 10.85 -24.58
C GLU A 82 -12.70 10.71 -23.48
N PRO A 83 -12.97 11.73 -22.65
CA PRO A 83 -14.10 11.71 -21.72
C PRO A 83 -15.45 11.76 -22.46
N GLY A 84 -16.54 11.44 -21.74
CA GLY A 84 -17.91 11.57 -22.25
C GLY A 84 -18.84 10.40 -21.93
N GLU A 85 -19.95 10.34 -22.66
CA GLU A 85 -20.95 9.27 -22.54
C GLU A 85 -20.35 7.91 -22.90
N ASP A 86 -20.52 6.94 -22.00
CA ASP A 86 -20.02 5.57 -22.15
C ASP A 86 -18.50 5.47 -22.42
N LYS A 87 -17.73 6.47 -21.98
CA LYS A 87 -16.28 6.53 -22.15
C LYS A 87 -15.55 6.64 -20.83
N TRP A 88 -14.63 5.72 -20.55
CA TRP A 88 -13.79 5.71 -19.37
C TRP A 88 -12.33 5.96 -19.77
N PRO A 89 -11.87 7.21 -19.85
CA PRO A 89 -10.53 7.51 -20.31
C PRO A 89 -9.45 7.02 -19.33
N TRP A 90 -8.30 6.62 -19.86
CA TRP A 90 -7.13 6.22 -19.06
C TRP A 90 -6.10 7.36 -18.88
N LEU A 91 -6.35 8.54 -19.45
CA LEU A 91 -5.62 9.79 -19.17
C LEU A 91 -6.53 11.00 -19.40
N GLU A 92 -6.43 12.02 -18.56
CA GLU A 92 -7.10 13.31 -18.75
C GLU A 92 -6.32 14.46 -18.09
N SER A 93 -6.05 15.50 -18.88
CA SER A 93 -5.42 16.72 -18.35
C SER A 93 -6.36 17.47 -17.41
N LEU A 94 -5.79 18.16 -16.42
CA LEU A 94 -6.56 19.05 -15.54
C LEU A 94 -7.26 20.18 -16.33
N PRO A 95 -8.50 20.54 -15.98
CA PRO A 95 -9.40 19.79 -15.11
C PRO A 95 -9.99 18.57 -15.83
N GLN A 96 -9.96 17.38 -15.20
CA GLN A 96 -10.58 16.19 -15.80
C GLN A 96 -12.11 16.37 -15.91
N GLN A 97 -12.69 15.81 -16.97
CA GLN A 97 -14.13 15.80 -17.22
C GLN A 97 -14.78 14.48 -16.82
N GLY A 98 -14.09 13.35 -17.04
CA GLY A 98 -14.55 12.02 -16.68
C GLY A 98 -15.57 11.40 -17.64
N GLY A 99 -15.86 10.14 -17.38
CA GLY A 99 -16.84 9.31 -18.06
C GLY A 99 -18.18 9.29 -17.36
N TRP A 100 -19.27 9.36 -18.12
CA TRP A 100 -20.64 9.35 -17.61
C TRP A 100 -21.55 8.44 -18.43
N HIS A 101 -22.74 8.14 -17.92
CA HIS A 101 -23.73 7.35 -18.64
C HIS A 101 -25.12 7.98 -18.58
N GLY A 102 -25.75 8.18 -19.75
CA GLY A 102 -27.08 8.79 -19.88
C GLY A 102 -27.06 10.31 -19.73
N THR A 103 -26.66 10.83 -18.56
CA THR A 103 -26.48 12.27 -18.36
C THR A 103 -25.12 12.58 -17.71
N PRO A 104 -24.53 13.77 -17.96
CA PRO A 104 -23.25 14.17 -17.37
C PRO A 104 -23.21 14.19 -15.83
N GLU A 105 -24.37 14.33 -15.18
CA GLU A 105 -24.49 14.28 -13.71
C GLU A 105 -24.27 12.87 -13.16
N ASN A 106 -24.50 11.83 -13.97
CA ASN A 106 -24.20 10.45 -13.62
C ASN A 106 -22.75 10.12 -13.97
N LEU A 107 -21.83 10.76 -13.26
CA LEU A 107 -20.39 10.60 -13.43
C LEU A 107 -19.95 9.23 -12.92
N GLU A 108 -19.65 8.32 -13.86
CA GLU A 108 -19.25 6.96 -13.54
C GLU A 108 -17.78 6.87 -13.15
N GLN A 109 -16.89 7.52 -13.91
CA GLN A 109 -15.45 7.32 -13.75
C GLN A 109 -14.65 8.61 -13.94
N MET A 110 -13.67 8.84 -13.07
CA MET A 110 -12.61 9.84 -13.28
C MET A 110 -11.23 9.22 -13.18
N VAL A 111 -10.31 9.70 -14.00
CA VAL A 111 -8.95 9.17 -14.06
C VAL A 111 -8.01 10.06 -13.28
N VAL A 112 -7.07 9.47 -12.56
CA VAL A 112 -6.00 10.18 -11.86
C VAL A 112 -4.67 9.56 -12.26
N GLU A 113 -3.71 10.39 -12.60
CA GLU A 113 -2.40 9.98 -13.08
C GLU A 113 -1.32 10.86 -12.47
N THR A 114 -0.09 10.34 -12.42
CA THR A 114 1.02 11.14 -11.92
C THR A 114 1.73 11.93 -13.00
N ALA A 115 1.55 11.59 -14.28
CA ALA A 115 2.17 12.24 -15.43
C ALA A 115 1.38 11.90 -16.70
N GLN A 116 1.75 12.48 -17.84
CA GLN A 116 1.32 12.05 -19.16
C GLN A 116 2.55 11.95 -20.07
N HIS A 117 2.36 12.18 -21.37
CA HIS A 117 3.41 11.99 -22.35
C HIS A 117 4.47 13.11 -22.29
N PRO A 118 5.74 12.80 -22.61
CA PRO A 118 6.82 13.77 -22.77
C PRO A 118 6.72 14.61 -24.07
N ILE A 119 5.62 14.49 -24.81
CA ILE A 119 5.38 15.11 -26.13
C ILE A 119 3.99 15.71 -26.20
N GLY A 120 3.75 16.63 -27.13
CA GLY A 120 2.40 17.15 -27.42
C GLY A 120 1.81 18.07 -26.35
N HIS A 121 2.50 18.26 -25.22
CA HIS A 121 2.11 19.15 -24.13
C HIS A 121 3.16 20.24 -23.91
N HIS A 122 2.71 21.41 -23.46
CA HIS A 122 3.58 22.52 -23.03
C HIS A 122 4.72 22.81 -24.03
N GLU A 123 4.37 22.93 -25.31
CA GLU A 123 5.33 23.17 -26.40
C GLU A 123 6.47 22.14 -26.46
N GLY A 124 6.17 20.88 -26.15
CA GLY A 124 7.13 19.76 -26.17
C GLY A 124 7.93 19.58 -24.88
N LEU A 125 7.62 20.33 -23.81
CA LEU A 125 8.08 20.01 -22.46
C LEU A 125 7.48 18.71 -21.92
N GLY A 126 6.33 18.29 -22.46
CA GLY A 126 5.57 17.18 -21.92
C GLY A 126 4.77 17.59 -20.68
N LEU A 127 4.10 16.62 -20.06
CA LEU A 127 3.37 16.81 -18.81
C LEU A 127 3.85 15.74 -17.84
N GLY A 128 4.64 16.13 -16.85
CA GLY A 128 5.30 15.23 -15.91
C GLY A 128 4.78 15.36 -14.48
N LYS A 129 5.34 14.54 -13.59
CA LYS A 129 5.07 14.51 -12.14
C LYS A 129 5.23 15.85 -11.43
N SER A 130 6.06 16.73 -11.97
CA SER A 130 6.35 18.06 -11.44
C SER A 130 5.40 19.14 -11.92
N ASN A 131 4.50 18.84 -12.87
CA ASN A 131 3.50 19.80 -13.32
C ASN A 131 2.69 20.29 -12.12
N TYR A 132 2.55 21.61 -12.00
CA TYR A 132 1.77 22.20 -10.94
C TYR A 132 1.09 23.46 -11.44
N ARG A 133 -0.23 23.54 -11.25
CA ARG A 133 -1.08 24.65 -11.72
C ARG A 133 -0.87 24.93 -13.22
N GLY A 134 -0.74 23.87 -14.02
CA GLY A 134 -0.56 23.96 -15.46
C GLY A 134 0.84 24.39 -15.91
N ASN A 135 1.84 24.40 -15.03
CA ASN A 135 3.22 24.75 -15.38
C ASN A 135 4.12 23.51 -15.28
N GLN A 136 4.67 23.07 -16.42
CA GLN A 136 5.73 22.07 -16.46
C GLN A 136 7.10 22.75 -16.32
N PRO A 137 7.93 22.41 -15.33
CA PRO A 137 9.30 22.93 -15.23
C PRO A 137 10.18 22.47 -16.41
N GLU A 138 11.24 23.23 -16.71
CA GLU A 138 12.26 22.86 -17.69
C GLU A 138 13.16 21.72 -17.16
N PRO A 139 13.87 20.98 -18.04
CA PRO A 139 14.83 19.96 -17.62
C PRO A 139 15.84 20.49 -16.60
N GLY A 140 16.07 19.71 -15.53
CA GLY A 140 16.92 20.10 -14.41
C GLY A 140 16.21 20.84 -13.27
N GLN A 141 14.93 21.18 -13.44
CA GLN A 141 14.10 21.84 -12.41
C GLN A 141 12.94 20.98 -11.91
N TYR A 142 12.95 19.69 -12.26
CA TYR A 142 11.91 18.74 -11.85
C TYR A 142 11.91 18.53 -10.33
N ARG A 143 10.71 18.46 -9.77
CA ARG A 143 10.40 18.14 -8.37
C ARG A 143 9.60 16.83 -8.33
N THR A 144 10.13 15.85 -9.05
CA THR A 144 9.50 14.55 -9.30
C THR A 144 9.12 13.84 -8.00
N GLU A 145 9.87 14.04 -6.94
CA GLU A 145 9.65 13.44 -5.62
C GLU A 145 8.45 14.01 -4.86
N LEU A 146 7.86 15.14 -5.28
CA LEU A 146 6.78 15.79 -4.54
C LEU A 146 5.37 15.30 -4.90
N GLY A 147 5.17 14.72 -6.09
CA GLY A 147 3.84 14.27 -6.56
C GLY A 147 2.79 15.36 -6.71
N LEU A 148 3.20 16.55 -7.15
CA LEU A 148 2.34 17.73 -7.26
C LEU A 148 1.16 17.50 -8.23
N TYR A 149 1.44 17.01 -9.44
CA TYR A 149 0.39 16.79 -10.45
C TYR A 149 -0.64 15.75 -9.98
N PHE A 150 -0.17 14.67 -9.34
CA PHE A 150 -1.04 13.63 -8.80
C PHE A 150 -1.98 14.16 -7.72
N THR A 151 -1.47 15.03 -6.84
CA THR A 151 -2.30 15.70 -5.83
C THR A 151 -3.36 16.59 -6.47
N GLU A 152 -3.06 17.32 -7.54
CA GLU A 152 -4.06 18.14 -8.24
C GLU A 152 -5.13 17.29 -8.95
N GLN A 153 -4.74 16.20 -9.65
CA GLN A 153 -5.67 15.23 -10.25
C GLN A 153 -6.63 14.65 -9.19
N TRP A 154 -6.09 14.25 -8.03
CA TRP A 154 -6.90 13.72 -6.93
C TRP A 154 -7.82 14.74 -6.30
N ASN A 155 -7.36 15.98 -6.08
CA ASN A 155 -8.19 17.03 -5.50
C ASN A 155 -9.41 17.31 -6.40
N ARG A 156 -9.22 17.34 -7.72
CA ARG A 156 -10.30 17.49 -8.69
C ARG A 156 -11.25 16.29 -8.67
N ALA A 157 -10.72 15.07 -8.62
CA ALA A 157 -11.51 13.85 -8.56
C ALA A 157 -12.35 13.73 -7.28
N LEU A 158 -11.77 14.04 -6.11
CA LEU A 158 -12.48 14.07 -4.83
C LEU A 158 -13.59 15.13 -4.81
N HIS A 159 -13.40 16.26 -5.48
CA HIS A 159 -14.43 17.29 -5.60
C HIS A 159 -15.58 16.89 -6.54
N ALA A 160 -15.28 16.11 -7.58
CA ALA A 160 -16.27 15.69 -8.55
C ALA A 160 -17.19 14.58 -8.05
N ASP A 161 -16.69 13.75 -7.11
CA ASP A 161 -17.41 12.65 -6.49
C ASP A 161 -17.97 11.62 -7.50
N SER A 162 -17.13 11.18 -8.44
CA SER A 162 -17.46 10.11 -9.38
C SER A 162 -17.62 8.77 -8.68
N GLN A 163 -18.36 7.83 -9.26
CA GLN A 163 -18.54 6.48 -8.68
C GLN A 163 -17.25 5.64 -8.64
N LEU A 164 -16.35 5.84 -9.61
CA LEU A 164 -15.10 5.08 -9.75
C LEU A 164 -13.92 6.01 -10.04
N ILE A 165 -12.77 5.72 -9.42
CA ILE A 165 -11.49 6.33 -9.77
C ILE A 165 -10.63 5.31 -10.51
N PHE A 166 -10.20 5.66 -11.72
CA PHE A 166 -9.16 4.95 -12.45
C PHE A 166 -7.83 5.58 -12.06
N ILE A 167 -6.97 4.85 -11.36
CA ILE A 167 -5.59 5.29 -11.11
C ILE A 167 -4.72 4.75 -12.23
N THR A 168 -4.18 5.63 -13.06
CA THR A 168 -3.43 5.20 -14.23
C THR A 168 -2.05 4.76 -13.85
N GLN A 169 -1.86 3.44 -14.00
CA GLN A 169 -0.62 2.67 -14.04
C GLN A 169 -0.09 2.18 -12.69
N TRP A 170 0.21 0.88 -12.65
CA TRP A 170 0.89 0.16 -11.58
C TRP A 170 1.73 -0.95 -12.24
N ASN A 171 3.05 -0.97 -12.04
CA ASN A 171 3.96 -2.00 -12.58
C ASN A 171 3.99 -2.06 -14.13
N GLU A 172 4.11 -0.91 -14.80
CA GLU A 172 4.46 -0.83 -16.23
C GLU A 172 5.96 -0.53 -16.35
N TRP A 173 6.77 -1.52 -16.73
CA TRP A 173 8.23 -1.39 -16.81
C TRP A 173 8.80 -1.55 -18.21
N ILE A 174 7.95 -1.63 -19.24
CA ILE A 174 8.37 -1.79 -20.64
C ILE A 174 7.69 -0.72 -21.47
N ALA A 175 8.49 0.08 -22.18
CA ALA A 175 8.01 1.06 -23.14
C ALA A 175 8.33 0.64 -24.57
N GLN A 176 7.43 0.99 -25.49
CA GLN A 176 7.71 0.86 -26.91
C GLN A 176 8.75 1.90 -27.35
N ARG A 177 9.77 1.45 -28.07
CA ARG A 177 10.77 2.31 -28.71
C ARG A 177 10.25 2.82 -30.05
N PHE A 178 10.26 4.12 -30.26
CA PHE A 178 9.92 4.77 -31.52
C PHE A 178 11.14 5.45 -32.15
N ILE A 179 11.07 5.69 -33.45
CA ILE A 179 12.05 6.49 -34.21
C ILE A 179 11.28 7.66 -34.78
N THR A 180 11.75 8.89 -34.56
CA THR A 180 11.09 10.08 -35.08
C THR A 180 11.37 10.25 -36.58
N ASP A 181 10.34 10.61 -37.35
CA ASP A 181 10.42 10.91 -38.78
C ASP A 181 10.74 12.38 -39.06
N SER A 182 10.62 13.24 -38.05
CA SER A 182 10.72 14.69 -38.14
C SER A 182 11.39 15.28 -36.89
N ALA A 183 11.89 16.51 -37.01
CA ALA A 183 12.42 17.22 -35.86
C ALA A 183 11.28 17.60 -34.91
N MET A 184 11.42 17.30 -33.62
CA MET A 184 10.38 17.55 -32.62
C MET A 184 10.99 17.89 -31.26
N ARG A 185 10.19 18.49 -30.37
CA ARG A 185 10.57 18.69 -28.97
C ARG A 185 9.98 17.59 -28.08
N TYR A 186 10.82 17.04 -27.22
CA TYR A 186 10.58 15.84 -26.43
C TYR A 186 11.18 16.01 -25.03
N ALA A 187 10.34 16.05 -23.99
CA ALA A 187 10.77 16.33 -22.62
C ALA A 187 11.67 17.58 -22.52
N GLY A 188 11.37 18.61 -23.32
CA GLY A 188 12.15 19.84 -23.42
C GLY A 188 13.40 19.76 -24.30
N LEU A 189 13.81 18.57 -24.75
CA LEU A 189 14.95 18.35 -25.63
C LEU A 189 14.55 18.42 -27.12
N GLN A 190 15.48 18.83 -27.98
CA GLN A 190 15.30 18.78 -29.43
C GLN A 190 15.71 17.42 -29.97
N LEU A 191 14.80 16.72 -30.66
CA LEU A 191 15.10 15.52 -31.43
C LEU A 191 15.17 15.84 -32.92
N GLN A 192 16.02 15.11 -33.64
CA GLN A 192 16.16 15.14 -35.09
C GLN A 192 15.58 13.88 -35.73
N THR A 193 15.25 13.95 -37.02
CA THR A 193 14.84 12.75 -37.79
C THR A 193 15.85 11.62 -37.62
N GLY A 194 15.34 10.43 -37.26
CA GLY A 194 16.16 9.25 -36.97
C GLY A 194 16.48 9.03 -35.50
N ASP A 195 16.26 10.03 -34.63
CA ASP A 195 16.43 9.87 -33.18
C ASP A 195 15.37 8.93 -32.59
N THR A 196 15.75 8.28 -31.49
CA THR A 196 14.87 7.39 -30.73
C THR A 196 14.17 8.14 -29.60
N TYR A 197 12.91 7.80 -29.35
CA TYR A 197 12.16 8.30 -28.20
C TYR A 197 11.16 7.27 -27.66
N PHE A 198 10.68 7.52 -26.46
CA PHE A 198 9.68 6.70 -25.75
C PHE A 198 8.49 7.58 -25.35
N VAL A 199 7.28 7.18 -25.73
CA VAL A 199 6.05 7.91 -25.36
C VAL A 199 5.70 7.65 -23.89
N ASP A 200 5.89 6.41 -23.46
CA ASP A 200 5.60 5.95 -22.11
C ASP A 200 6.90 5.68 -21.35
N LEU A 201 6.85 5.80 -20.01
CA LEU A 201 7.92 5.40 -19.09
C LEU A 201 9.31 5.95 -19.42
N PHE A 202 9.38 7.12 -20.04
CA PHE A 202 10.66 7.65 -20.53
C PHE A 202 11.65 7.92 -19.38
N SER A 203 11.15 8.49 -18.30
CA SER A 203 11.98 8.90 -17.17
C SER A 203 11.20 8.86 -15.86
N ALA A 204 11.92 9.08 -14.76
CA ALA A 204 11.29 9.23 -13.46
C ALA A 204 10.23 10.36 -13.45
N GLU A 205 10.37 11.38 -14.29
CA GLU A 205 9.42 12.51 -14.41
C GLU A 205 8.23 12.20 -15.32
N PHE A 206 8.48 11.49 -16.43
CA PHE A 206 7.49 11.17 -17.47
C PHE A 206 7.16 9.67 -17.45
N ASN A 207 6.70 9.20 -16.29
CA ASN A 207 6.05 7.89 -16.12
C ASN A 207 4.84 8.04 -15.20
N ARG A 208 3.86 7.14 -15.32
CA ARG A 208 2.65 7.18 -14.50
C ARG A 208 2.69 6.20 -13.34
N ASP A 209 3.76 5.41 -13.23
CA ASP A 209 3.88 4.36 -12.24
C ASP A 209 3.95 4.93 -10.83
N ILE A 210 3.30 4.20 -9.93
CA ILE A 210 3.20 4.49 -8.50
C ILE A 210 3.65 3.32 -7.64
N GLU A 211 4.12 2.22 -8.24
CA GLU A 211 4.85 1.18 -7.53
C GLU A 211 6.13 1.79 -6.93
N PRO A 212 6.44 1.57 -5.64
CA PRO A 212 7.64 2.13 -5.02
C PRO A 212 8.94 1.65 -5.72
N PRO A 213 9.72 2.53 -6.38
CA PRO A 213 10.99 2.13 -6.95
C PRO A 213 12.10 2.20 -5.90
N LYS A 214 13.20 1.50 -6.18
CA LYS A 214 14.45 1.74 -5.44
C LYS A 214 14.97 3.15 -5.75
N GLY A 215 15.11 3.99 -4.72
CA GLY A 215 15.75 5.31 -4.82
C GLY A 215 14.75 6.49 -4.93
N ARG A 216 14.83 7.24 -6.03
CA ARG A 216 14.51 8.67 -6.18
C ARG A 216 13.31 9.24 -5.38
N TYR A 217 12.18 8.55 -5.34
CA TYR A 217 10.97 9.01 -4.65
C TYR A 217 10.34 7.97 -3.73
N GLY A 218 11.04 6.86 -3.50
CA GLY A 218 10.63 5.76 -2.62
C GLY A 218 9.14 5.43 -2.75
N ASP A 219 8.45 5.37 -1.62
CA ASP A 219 7.03 5.01 -1.56
C ASP A 219 6.07 6.22 -1.58
N ASN A 220 6.53 7.42 -1.94
CA ASN A 220 5.71 8.63 -1.84
C ASN A 220 4.38 8.51 -2.62
N TYR A 221 4.44 8.05 -3.87
CA TYR A 221 3.24 7.89 -4.70
C TYR A 221 2.29 6.82 -4.18
N TYR A 222 2.84 5.74 -3.62
CA TYR A 222 2.05 4.70 -2.97
C TYR A 222 1.27 5.25 -1.78
N TYR A 223 1.93 6.02 -0.91
CA TYR A 223 1.25 6.60 0.27
C TYR A 223 0.32 7.76 -0.07
N GLN A 224 0.60 8.51 -1.14
CA GLN A 224 -0.40 9.42 -1.70
C GLN A 224 -1.63 8.63 -2.17
N MET A 225 -1.46 7.56 -2.95
CA MET A 225 -2.59 6.72 -3.36
C MET A 225 -3.39 6.23 -2.15
N VAL A 226 -2.73 5.70 -1.12
CA VAL A 226 -3.38 5.21 0.11
C VAL A 226 -4.19 6.30 0.80
N ASP A 227 -3.61 7.49 1.01
CA ASP A 227 -4.29 8.64 1.62
C ASP A 227 -5.54 9.04 0.83
N ARG A 228 -5.42 9.12 -0.50
CA ARG A 228 -6.52 9.57 -1.36
C ARG A 228 -7.63 8.52 -1.49
N ILE A 229 -7.29 7.23 -1.56
CA ILE A 229 -8.28 6.15 -1.54
C ILE A 229 -9.07 6.18 -0.22
N ARG A 230 -8.42 6.40 0.93
CA ARG A 230 -9.10 6.53 2.23
C ARG A 230 -10.03 7.75 2.28
N LYS A 231 -9.66 8.87 1.65
CA LYS A 231 -10.53 10.05 1.54
C LYS A 231 -11.72 9.81 0.61
N PHE A 232 -11.54 9.06 -0.47
CA PHE A 232 -12.59 8.76 -1.44
C PHE A 232 -13.57 7.69 -0.93
N LYS A 233 -13.06 6.57 -0.40
CA LYS A 233 -13.89 5.43 0.05
C LYS A 233 -14.31 5.51 1.51
N GLY A 234 -13.66 6.36 2.30
CA GLY A 234 -13.75 6.33 3.76
C GLY A 234 -12.83 5.27 4.39
N THR A 235 -12.92 5.15 5.72
CA THR A 235 -12.20 4.15 6.51
C THR A 235 -13.16 3.48 7.49
N HIS A 236 -12.85 2.25 7.89
CA HIS A 236 -13.60 1.57 8.94
C HIS A 236 -13.29 2.19 10.31
N PRO A 237 -14.25 2.18 11.26
CA PRO A 237 -13.95 2.54 12.64
C PRO A 237 -12.88 1.59 13.21
N LEU A 238 -12.11 2.10 14.16
CA LEU A 238 -11.14 1.27 14.88
C LEU A 238 -11.87 0.19 15.69
N PRO A 239 -11.37 -1.05 15.72
CA PRO A 239 -11.95 -2.09 16.54
C PRO A 239 -11.72 -1.79 18.03
N GLU A 240 -12.68 -2.17 18.87
CA GLU A 240 -12.59 -1.95 20.32
C GLU A 240 -11.58 -2.89 20.98
N ALA A 241 -10.79 -2.35 21.90
CA ALA A 241 -9.90 -3.15 22.74
C ALA A 241 -10.69 -3.94 23.79
N SER A 242 -10.22 -5.16 24.08
CA SER A 242 -10.76 -5.94 25.20
C SER A 242 -10.57 -5.22 26.55
N ALA A 243 -11.28 -5.69 27.58
CA ALA A 243 -11.09 -5.21 28.94
C ALA A 243 -9.61 -5.37 29.38
N PRO A 244 -9.11 -4.51 30.27
CA PRO A 244 -7.81 -4.66 30.90
C PRO A 244 -7.69 -6.03 31.57
N GLN A 245 -6.54 -6.66 31.37
CA GLN A 245 -6.21 -7.97 31.93
C GLN A 245 -4.70 -8.08 32.13
N THR A 246 -4.31 -8.69 33.24
CA THR A 246 -2.92 -9.03 33.52
C THR A 246 -2.58 -10.32 32.80
N MET A 247 -1.62 -10.26 31.87
CA MET A 247 -1.18 -11.44 31.13
C MET A 247 -0.10 -12.19 31.90
N THR A 248 -0.24 -13.50 32.04
CA THR A 248 0.80 -14.36 32.62
C THR A 248 1.70 -14.88 31.51
N LEU A 249 2.98 -14.48 31.50
CA LEU A 249 3.92 -14.85 30.44
C LEU A 249 4.61 -16.18 30.76
N THR A 250 3.91 -17.29 30.53
CA THR A 250 4.47 -18.65 30.66
C THR A 250 4.01 -19.55 29.52
N ALA A 251 4.77 -20.60 29.23
CA ALA A 251 4.50 -21.49 28.09
C ALA A 251 3.16 -22.25 28.17
N SER A 252 2.50 -22.26 29.34
CA SER A 252 1.19 -22.90 29.54
C SER A 252 0.00 -21.94 29.48
N HIS A 253 0.22 -20.64 29.27
CA HIS A 253 -0.82 -19.59 29.37
C HIS A 253 -1.13 -18.88 28.04
N TRP A 254 -0.95 -19.59 26.91
CA TRP A 254 -1.24 -19.01 25.61
C TRP A 254 -2.73 -18.82 25.33
N ASP A 255 -3.60 -19.61 25.96
CA ASP A 255 -5.05 -19.53 25.74
C ASP A 255 -5.67 -18.24 26.29
N ASP A 256 -5.00 -17.57 27.23
CA ASP A 256 -5.42 -16.26 27.76
C ASP A 256 -5.48 -15.20 26.64
N TRP A 257 -4.68 -15.36 25.58
CA TRP A 257 -4.68 -14.46 24.43
C TRP A 257 -5.90 -14.61 23.52
N ASN A 258 -6.72 -15.66 23.67
CA ASN A 258 -7.91 -15.86 22.83
C ASN A 258 -8.94 -14.75 23.03
N GLU A 259 -9.09 -14.24 24.26
CA GLU A 259 -10.03 -13.17 24.63
C GLU A 259 -9.47 -11.75 24.40
N VAL A 260 -8.17 -11.62 24.05
CA VAL A 260 -7.54 -10.33 23.76
C VAL A 260 -8.01 -9.82 22.40
N LEU A 261 -8.53 -8.60 22.40
CA LEU A 261 -8.95 -7.86 21.22
C LEU A 261 -8.31 -6.47 21.17
N PRO A 262 -8.11 -5.89 19.98
CA PRO A 262 -8.35 -6.52 18.67
C PRO A 262 -7.24 -7.51 18.26
N GLU A 263 -7.58 -8.40 17.34
CA GLU A 263 -6.60 -9.21 16.62
C GLU A 263 -6.13 -8.44 15.38
N TYR A 264 -4.83 -8.14 15.31
CA TYR A 264 -4.21 -7.54 14.13
C TYR A 264 -3.61 -8.63 13.26
N ARG A 265 -3.88 -8.59 11.96
CA ARG A 265 -3.42 -9.60 10.99
C ARG A 265 -2.40 -9.00 10.03
N ASP A 266 -1.58 -9.87 9.48
CA ASP A 266 -0.63 -9.57 8.42
C ASP A 266 -0.69 -10.63 7.31
N ASP A 267 -0.03 -10.37 6.19
CA ASP A 267 -0.15 -11.19 4.98
C ASP A 267 0.71 -12.46 5.07
N ARG A 268 0.08 -13.63 4.94
CA ARG A 268 0.81 -14.91 4.92
C ARG A 268 1.75 -15.00 3.72
N GLY A 269 2.96 -15.48 3.95
CA GLY A 269 3.92 -15.85 2.91
C GLY A 269 4.71 -14.68 2.35
N ASP A 270 4.65 -13.48 2.93
CA ASP A 270 5.39 -12.30 2.47
C ASP A 270 6.90 -12.35 2.78
N VAL A 271 7.35 -13.36 3.52
CA VAL A 271 8.78 -13.73 3.68
C VAL A 271 9.38 -14.52 2.51
N PHE A 272 8.66 -14.69 1.40
CA PHE A 272 9.15 -15.50 0.29
C PHE A 272 10.47 -14.99 -0.28
N HIS A 273 11.38 -15.93 -0.55
CA HIS A 273 12.66 -15.61 -1.17
C HIS A 273 12.46 -15.31 -2.66
N ARG A 274 13.12 -14.28 -3.14
CA ARG A 274 13.04 -13.81 -4.52
C ARG A 274 14.34 -14.16 -5.24
N ASP A 275 14.20 -14.71 -6.43
CA ASP A 275 15.31 -15.10 -7.31
C ASP A 275 14.77 -15.02 -8.74
N HIS A 276 14.95 -13.87 -9.39
CA HIS A 276 14.27 -13.57 -10.65
C HIS A 276 15.18 -12.83 -11.63
N PRO A 277 15.16 -13.19 -12.92
CA PRO A 277 15.84 -12.41 -13.95
C PRO A 277 15.24 -11.00 -14.05
N GLY A 278 16.10 -9.99 -14.13
CA GLY A 278 15.72 -8.63 -14.47
C GLY A 278 15.83 -8.38 -15.98
N TYR A 279 15.82 -7.11 -16.37
CA TYR A 279 16.05 -6.73 -17.76
C TYR A 279 17.51 -7.00 -18.18
N GLY A 280 17.69 -7.65 -19.33
CA GLY A 280 19.01 -7.97 -19.87
C GLY A 280 19.79 -8.93 -18.98
N ALA A 281 20.95 -8.49 -18.47
CA ALA A 281 21.81 -9.29 -17.60
C ALA A 281 21.57 -9.05 -16.09
N LEU A 282 20.59 -8.23 -15.73
CA LEU A 282 20.25 -7.99 -14.33
C LEU A 282 19.61 -9.25 -13.73
N HIS A 283 19.89 -9.48 -12.45
CA HIS A 283 19.31 -10.59 -11.69
C HIS A 283 19.05 -10.11 -10.27
N PHE A 284 17.82 -10.28 -9.80
CA PHE A 284 17.45 -9.89 -8.44
C PHE A 284 17.38 -11.12 -7.54
N VAL A 285 18.11 -11.08 -6.41
CA VAL A 285 18.07 -12.11 -5.37
C VAL A 285 17.84 -11.44 -4.02
N ASN A 286 16.84 -11.94 -3.28
CA ASN A 286 16.59 -11.57 -1.90
C ASN A 286 16.21 -12.84 -1.11
N ARG A 287 16.93 -13.09 -0.01
CA ARG A 287 16.73 -14.25 0.88
C ARG A 287 16.59 -13.83 2.34
N THR A 288 16.19 -12.58 2.58
CA THR A 288 16.17 -12.01 3.93
C THR A 288 14.89 -12.38 4.68
N GLY A 289 13.81 -12.73 3.97
CA GLY A 289 12.57 -13.20 4.59
C GLY A 289 12.78 -14.38 5.55
N ARG A 290 12.32 -14.20 6.80
CA ARG A 290 12.26 -15.18 7.89
C ARG A 290 11.23 -14.70 8.93
N ASN A 291 10.72 -15.60 9.79
CA ASN A 291 9.74 -15.31 10.85
C ASN A 291 8.46 -14.58 10.37
N ASP A 292 7.75 -15.18 9.41
CA ASP A 292 6.47 -14.71 8.85
C ASP A 292 5.41 -14.50 9.94
N PHE A 293 5.16 -13.24 10.32
CA PHE A 293 4.18 -12.81 11.29
C PHE A 293 2.78 -12.88 10.67
N ILE A 294 1.85 -13.54 11.35
CA ILE A 294 0.47 -13.69 10.84
C ILE A 294 -0.57 -13.04 11.75
N ARG A 295 -0.21 -12.82 13.01
CA ARG A 295 -1.12 -12.31 14.02
C ARG A 295 -0.36 -11.58 15.11
N ALA A 296 -0.84 -10.38 15.45
CA ALA A 296 -0.39 -9.62 16.60
C ALA A 296 -1.56 -9.22 17.50
N LYS A 297 -1.31 -9.06 18.80
CA LYS A 297 -2.28 -8.58 19.78
C LYS A 297 -1.61 -7.64 20.78
N ALA A 298 -2.40 -6.73 21.33
CA ALA A 298 -1.98 -5.86 22.42
C ALA A 298 -2.99 -5.96 23.58
N ALA A 299 -2.49 -6.07 24.79
CA ALA A 299 -3.27 -6.09 26.03
C ALA A 299 -2.68 -5.08 27.02
N ARG A 300 -3.39 -4.82 28.11
CA ARG A 300 -2.99 -3.84 29.12
C ARG A 300 -3.58 -4.17 30.48
N ASP A 301 -2.88 -3.75 31.52
CA ASP A 301 -3.46 -3.54 32.85
C ASP A 301 -2.96 -2.20 33.44
N SER A 302 -3.15 -2.02 34.75
CA SER A 302 -2.75 -0.79 35.45
C SER A 302 -1.23 -0.63 35.64
N ASN A 303 -0.45 -1.66 35.32
CA ASN A 303 0.99 -1.76 35.60
C ASN A 303 1.83 -1.97 34.33
N ALA A 304 1.32 -2.68 33.32
CA ALA A 304 2.06 -3.06 32.12
C ALA A 304 1.20 -3.04 30.85
N LEU A 305 1.90 -2.96 29.73
CA LEU A 305 1.37 -3.28 28.39
C LEU A 305 1.94 -4.63 27.96
N TYR A 306 1.11 -5.42 27.29
CA TYR A 306 1.47 -6.75 26.82
C TYR A 306 1.35 -6.82 25.31
N PHE A 307 2.33 -7.39 24.64
CA PHE A 307 2.34 -7.54 23.20
C PHE A 307 2.56 -9.00 22.84
N PHE A 308 1.80 -9.47 21.87
CA PHE A 308 1.87 -10.84 21.36
C PHE A 308 2.08 -10.80 19.85
N VAL A 309 2.88 -11.73 19.36
CA VAL A 309 2.97 -12.04 17.94
C VAL A 309 3.06 -13.55 17.72
N GLU A 310 2.42 -14.03 16.66
CA GLU A 310 2.47 -15.40 16.19
C GLU A 310 2.99 -15.44 14.76
N THR A 311 3.86 -16.41 14.48
CA THR A 311 4.39 -16.68 13.15
C THR A 311 3.69 -17.86 12.47
N GLU A 312 3.68 -17.88 11.14
CA GLU A 312 3.12 -18.98 10.36
C GLU A 312 3.85 -20.30 10.66
N LYS A 313 5.18 -20.25 10.67
CA LYS A 313 6.07 -21.39 10.87
C LYS A 313 6.86 -21.23 12.15
N GLU A 314 7.69 -22.24 12.46
CA GLU A 314 8.57 -22.19 13.62
C GLU A 314 9.48 -20.95 13.58
N ILE A 315 9.54 -20.26 14.72
CA ILE A 315 10.42 -19.11 14.94
C ILE A 315 11.87 -19.58 14.84
N THR A 316 12.66 -18.88 14.05
CA THR A 316 14.10 -19.16 13.93
C THR A 316 14.83 -18.86 15.23
N PRO A 317 15.96 -19.52 15.52
CA PRO A 317 16.83 -19.08 16.61
C PRO A 317 17.24 -17.59 16.47
N PRO A 318 17.53 -16.89 17.59
CA PRO A 318 17.98 -15.51 17.54
C PRO A 318 19.18 -15.29 16.63
N ALA A 319 19.04 -14.42 15.62
CA ALA A 319 20.09 -14.19 14.62
C ALA A 319 20.03 -12.79 13.99
N GLY A 320 21.16 -12.24 13.58
CA GLY A 320 21.26 -10.84 13.11
C GLY A 320 21.02 -9.81 14.22
N GLU A 321 21.10 -8.53 13.87
CA GLU A 321 20.84 -7.41 14.79
C GLU A 321 19.36 -7.00 14.84
N ALA A 322 18.55 -7.51 13.91
CA ALA A 322 17.13 -7.23 13.79
C ALA A 322 16.34 -8.54 13.87
N TRP A 323 16.27 -9.16 15.05
CA TRP A 323 15.49 -10.38 15.24
C TRP A 323 14.23 -10.07 16.05
N MET A 324 13.07 -10.26 15.44
CA MET A 324 11.73 -10.06 16.01
C MET A 324 11.65 -8.82 16.92
N GLU A 325 11.87 -7.65 16.33
CA GLU A 325 11.84 -6.35 16.98
C GLU A 325 10.40 -5.81 17.05
N LEU A 326 10.08 -5.06 18.12
CA LEU A 326 8.82 -4.35 18.28
C LEU A 326 9.09 -2.85 18.42
N LEU A 327 8.50 -2.05 17.53
CA LEU A 327 8.54 -0.60 17.57
C LEU A 327 7.24 -0.05 18.16
N LEU A 328 7.35 0.95 19.05
CA LEU A 328 6.22 1.58 19.72
C LEU A 328 6.26 3.09 19.56
N ARG A 329 5.09 3.67 19.24
CA ARG A 329 4.86 5.11 19.24
C ARG A 329 3.68 5.43 20.15
N LEU A 330 3.96 6.09 21.26
CA LEU A 330 2.95 6.62 22.17
C LEU A 330 2.49 8.01 21.71
N ARG A 331 1.17 8.25 21.65
CA ARG A 331 0.63 9.55 21.23
C ARG A 331 0.92 10.69 22.21
N SER A 332 1.10 10.36 23.48
CA SER A 332 1.42 11.32 24.55
C SER A 332 2.87 11.80 24.54
N THR A 333 3.74 11.18 23.74
CA THR A 333 5.18 11.46 23.73
C THR A 333 5.55 12.41 22.59
N PRO A 334 6.36 13.46 22.84
CA PRO A 334 6.79 14.38 21.79
C PRO A 334 7.69 13.72 20.72
N GLU A 335 7.49 14.12 19.46
CA GLU A 335 8.19 13.57 18.30
C GLU A 335 9.66 14.01 18.16
N ALA A 336 10.11 15.01 18.90
CA ALA A 336 11.40 15.68 18.68
C ALA A 336 12.61 14.74 18.78
N GLU A 337 12.47 13.62 19.48
CA GLU A 337 13.52 12.62 19.70
C GLU A 337 13.15 11.24 19.12
N ALA A 338 12.07 11.14 18.35
CA ALA A 338 11.59 9.90 17.77
C ALA A 338 12.32 9.55 16.46
N TRP A 339 12.73 8.29 16.28
CA TRP A 339 13.22 7.81 15.00
C TRP A 339 12.04 7.59 14.05
N GLU A 340 11.87 8.47 13.06
CA GLU A 340 10.77 8.36 12.08
C GLU A 340 9.39 8.26 12.75
N GLY A 341 9.26 8.87 13.93
CA GLY A 341 8.06 8.85 14.77
C GLY A 341 7.97 7.69 15.78
N TRP A 342 8.94 6.78 15.82
CA TRP A 342 9.00 5.70 16.80
C TRP A 342 9.75 6.12 18.06
N HIS A 343 9.08 6.01 19.21
CA HIS A 343 9.61 6.43 20.50
C HIS A 343 10.43 5.34 21.19
N PHE A 344 10.05 4.08 20.99
CA PHE A 344 10.70 2.94 21.62
C PHE A 344 10.93 1.80 20.64
N LEU A 345 11.98 1.02 20.92
CA LEU A 345 12.33 -0.23 20.26
C LEU A 345 12.49 -1.29 21.34
N VAL A 346 11.86 -2.44 21.16
CA VAL A 346 12.14 -3.65 21.94
C VAL A 346 12.91 -4.61 21.03
N GLN A 347 14.11 -5.00 21.45
CA GLN A 347 14.97 -5.86 20.65
C GLN A 347 15.61 -6.95 21.51
N TRP A 348 16.03 -8.04 20.87
CA TRP A 348 16.80 -9.09 21.52
C TRP A 348 18.23 -8.64 21.82
N ASN A 349 18.65 -8.81 23.07
CA ASN A 349 20.03 -8.65 23.49
C ASN A 349 20.68 -10.03 23.64
N ARG A 350 21.61 -10.33 22.74
CA ARG A 350 22.31 -11.63 22.71
C ARG A 350 23.21 -11.89 23.91
N GLU A 351 23.75 -10.84 24.53
CA GLU A 351 24.64 -10.98 25.69
C GLU A 351 23.83 -11.32 26.95
N LEU A 352 22.61 -10.78 27.05
CA LEU A 352 21.70 -11.03 28.17
C LEU A 352 20.79 -12.24 27.95
N ASP A 353 20.74 -12.77 26.72
CA ASP A 353 19.77 -13.79 26.31
C ASP A 353 18.33 -13.37 26.65
N ALA A 354 18.01 -12.10 26.41
CA ALA A 354 16.74 -11.48 26.80
C ALA A 354 16.36 -10.29 25.93
N TYR A 355 15.07 -9.94 25.89
CA TYR A 355 14.60 -8.69 25.30
C TYR A 355 14.90 -7.48 26.19
N GLN A 356 15.19 -6.34 25.58
CA GLN A 356 15.35 -5.05 26.25
C GLN A 356 14.56 -3.95 25.53
N LEU A 357 14.04 -3.01 26.31
CA LEU A 357 13.41 -1.79 25.82
C LEU A 357 14.48 -0.70 25.68
N LEU A 358 14.45 -0.02 24.54
CA LEU A 358 15.25 1.16 24.27
C LEU A 358 14.34 2.35 23.93
N ARG A 359 14.80 3.55 24.27
CA ARG A 359 14.17 4.82 23.93
C ARG A 359 14.97 5.52 22.84
N SER A 360 14.28 6.06 21.85
CA SER A 360 14.91 6.80 20.75
C SER A 360 15.53 8.11 21.26
N THR A 361 16.68 8.47 20.72
CA THR A 361 17.34 9.77 20.92
C THR A 361 17.51 10.56 19.60
N GLY A 362 16.78 10.14 18.56
CA GLY A 362 16.76 10.75 17.23
C GLY A 362 17.71 10.06 16.24
N GLY A 363 17.30 9.98 14.97
CA GLY A 363 17.95 9.07 14.01
C GLY A 363 17.91 7.63 14.50
N TRP A 364 18.75 6.72 13.98
CA TRP A 364 18.83 5.34 14.50
C TRP A 364 19.73 5.27 15.73
N ASN A 365 19.38 6.01 16.79
CA ASN A 365 20.12 6.04 18.05
C ASN A 365 19.18 5.74 19.22
N TRP A 366 19.65 4.90 20.15
CA TRP A 366 18.81 4.28 21.16
C TRP A 366 19.52 4.24 22.52
N GLU A 367 18.81 4.62 23.57
CA GLU A 367 19.23 4.52 24.97
C GLU A 367 18.52 3.35 25.65
N ILE A 368 19.25 2.50 26.37
CA ILE A 368 18.66 1.36 27.09
C ILE A 368 17.82 1.86 28.27
N VAL A 369 16.57 1.39 28.34
CA VAL A 369 15.65 1.65 29.46
C VAL A 369 15.66 0.51 30.47
N GLY A 370 15.63 -0.74 30.00
CA GLY A 370 15.65 -1.92 30.87
C GLY A 370 15.28 -3.21 30.15
N THR A 371 15.42 -4.34 30.86
CA THR A 371 15.03 -5.67 30.38
C THR A 371 13.51 -5.83 30.36
N VAL A 372 13.00 -6.53 29.34
CA VAL A 372 11.57 -6.82 29.12
C VAL A 372 11.31 -8.29 29.43
N GLU A 373 10.29 -8.55 30.24
CA GLU A 373 9.83 -9.91 30.49
C GLU A 373 9.23 -10.48 29.20
N HIS A 374 9.58 -11.72 28.87
CA HIS A 374 9.14 -12.37 27.65
C HIS A 374 8.89 -13.86 27.86
N VAL A 375 8.03 -14.43 27.02
CA VAL A 375 7.91 -15.88 26.84
C VAL A 375 7.86 -16.19 25.35
N LEU A 376 8.55 -17.25 24.96
CA LEU A 376 8.69 -17.70 23.58
C LEU A 376 8.41 -19.20 23.51
N ASP A 377 7.67 -19.63 22.49
CA ASP A 377 7.60 -21.04 22.09
C ASP A 377 7.93 -21.23 20.61
N SER A 378 7.59 -22.39 20.04
CA SER A 378 7.83 -22.69 18.63
C SER A 378 7.31 -21.64 17.65
N ARG A 379 6.19 -20.94 17.91
CA ARG A 379 5.56 -20.02 16.95
C ARG A 379 5.06 -18.71 17.56
N ARG A 380 5.19 -18.52 18.87
CA ARG A 380 4.60 -17.39 19.59
C ARG A 380 5.61 -16.71 20.47
N LEU A 381 5.58 -15.38 20.46
CA LEU A 381 6.32 -14.50 21.36
C LEU A 381 5.34 -13.59 22.08
N ALA A 382 5.49 -13.46 23.39
CA ALA A 382 4.82 -12.44 24.18
C ALA A 382 5.82 -11.63 25.00
N LEU A 383 5.56 -10.33 25.13
CA LEU A 383 6.36 -9.34 25.84
C LEU A 383 5.49 -8.61 26.88
N ALA A 384 6.04 -8.34 28.06
CA ALA A 384 5.42 -7.51 29.08
C ALA A 384 6.30 -6.29 29.39
N ILE A 385 5.78 -5.10 29.10
CA ILE A 385 6.50 -3.83 29.22
C ILE A 385 5.85 -3.01 30.34
N PRO A 386 6.54 -2.76 31.46
CA PRO A 386 6.03 -1.92 32.52
C PRO A 386 5.69 -0.51 32.02
N ARG A 387 4.54 0.03 32.43
CA ARG A 387 4.09 1.39 32.07
C ARG A 387 5.11 2.45 32.46
N SER A 388 5.78 2.25 33.60
CA SER A 388 6.83 3.15 34.10
C SER A 388 8.02 3.26 33.13
N MET A 389 8.39 2.20 32.43
CA MET A 389 9.46 2.22 31.43
C MET A 389 9.07 3.03 30.18
N LEU A 390 7.77 3.12 29.91
CA LEU A 390 7.20 3.88 28.80
C LEU A 390 6.86 5.34 29.18
N GLY A 391 7.08 5.74 30.44
CA GLY A 391 6.66 7.04 30.96
C GLY A 391 5.14 7.21 31.04
N LEU A 392 4.38 6.11 31.01
CA LEU A 392 2.93 6.12 31.15
C LEU A 392 2.53 6.20 32.64
N PRO A 393 1.39 6.85 32.96
CA PRO A 393 0.96 7.01 34.35
C PRO A 393 0.69 5.64 34.99
N PRO A 394 1.08 5.45 36.27
CA PRO A 394 0.70 4.27 37.03
C PRO A 394 -0.80 4.29 37.32
N ALA A 395 -1.37 3.12 37.64
CA ALA A 395 -2.77 2.99 38.07
C ALA A 395 -3.82 3.48 37.05
N SER A 396 -3.45 3.58 35.77
CA SER A 396 -4.35 3.89 34.66
C SER A 396 -4.37 2.75 33.65
N THR A 397 -5.51 2.55 33.01
CA THR A 397 -5.67 1.62 31.90
C THR A 397 -5.82 2.32 30.56
N GLU A 398 -5.72 3.65 30.52
CA GLU A 398 -5.76 4.40 29.25
C GLU A 398 -4.50 4.12 28.43
N VAL A 399 -4.69 3.91 27.13
CA VAL A 399 -3.64 3.72 26.14
C VAL A 399 -4.08 4.30 24.79
N ASP A 400 -3.21 5.08 24.14
CA ASP A 400 -3.33 5.43 22.72
C ASP A 400 -1.91 5.34 22.10
N LEU A 401 -1.68 4.26 21.35
CA LEU A 401 -0.38 3.99 20.75
C LEU A 401 -0.50 3.34 19.37
N THR A 402 0.55 3.48 18.57
CA THR A 402 0.78 2.62 17.42
C THR A 402 1.96 1.70 17.65
N PHE A 403 1.93 0.52 17.03
CA PHE A 403 3.00 -0.46 17.10
C PHE A 403 3.22 -1.18 15.78
N LYS A 404 4.42 -1.75 15.64
CA LYS A 404 4.86 -2.53 14.47
C LYS A 404 5.83 -3.62 14.92
N TRP A 405 5.65 -4.82 14.40
CA TRP A 405 6.66 -5.88 14.47
C TRP A 405 7.52 -5.86 13.21
N THR A 406 8.81 -6.15 13.35
CA THR A 406 9.71 -6.31 12.20
C THR A 406 10.77 -7.34 12.50
N ASP A 407 11.14 -8.10 11.48
CA ASP A 407 12.23 -9.06 11.53
C ASP A 407 13.15 -8.85 10.33
N ASN A 408 14.46 -8.96 10.57
CA ASN A 408 15.53 -8.93 9.59
C ASN A 408 15.61 -7.69 8.70
N MET A 409 15.37 -6.50 9.25
CA MET A 409 15.76 -5.26 8.57
C MET A 409 17.25 -5.30 8.20
N GLN A 410 17.59 -4.96 6.96
CA GLN A 410 18.98 -4.87 6.47
C GLN A 410 19.51 -3.45 6.53
N GLU A 411 18.65 -2.46 6.29
CA GLU A 411 18.95 -1.04 6.43
C GLU A 411 18.00 -0.42 7.45
N ARG A 412 18.50 0.46 8.32
CA ARG A 412 17.71 1.08 9.39
C ARG A 412 16.92 2.28 8.88
N THR A 413 16.11 2.05 7.85
CA THR A 413 15.20 3.03 7.23
C THR A 413 13.79 2.45 7.08
N PRO A 414 12.72 3.26 7.14
CA PRO A 414 11.36 2.75 6.94
C PRO A 414 11.09 2.13 5.57
N LEU A 415 11.90 2.45 4.55
CA LEU A 415 11.75 1.86 3.22
C LEU A 415 12.25 0.41 3.16
N ASP A 416 13.10 0.00 4.11
CA ASP A 416 13.61 -1.37 4.19
C ASP A 416 12.49 -2.39 4.46
N TRP A 417 11.45 -1.96 5.19
CA TRP A 417 10.22 -2.71 5.45
C TRP A 417 9.45 -3.11 4.18
N ILE A 418 9.74 -2.54 3.02
CA ILE A 418 9.10 -2.96 1.76
C ILE A 418 9.80 -4.19 1.16
N LEU A 419 11.08 -4.40 1.50
CA LEU A 419 11.95 -5.29 0.74
C LEU A 419 12.49 -6.46 1.54
N ASN A 420 12.78 -6.25 2.82
CA ASN A 420 13.63 -7.14 3.60
C ASN A 420 12.91 -7.74 4.79
N GLY A 421 13.22 -9.01 5.03
CA GLY A 421 12.75 -9.72 6.21
C GLY A 421 11.23 -9.83 6.22
N ASP A 422 10.65 -9.45 7.36
CA ASP A 422 9.21 -9.37 7.56
C ASP A 422 8.81 -8.12 8.36
N THR A 423 7.58 -7.64 8.17
CA THR A 423 7.06 -6.48 8.89
C THR A 423 5.54 -6.52 9.02
N ALA A 424 5.05 -6.58 10.26
CA ALA A 424 3.63 -6.58 10.55
C ALA A 424 3.19 -5.25 11.17
N PRO A 425 2.38 -4.42 10.48
CA PRO A 425 1.84 -4.63 9.13
C PRO A 425 2.80 -4.19 8.01
N ASN A 426 2.62 -4.69 6.79
CA ASN A 426 3.48 -4.40 5.63
C ASN A 426 3.91 -2.92 5.42
N GLY A 427 5.15 -2.71 4.95
CA GLY A 427 5.73 -1.39 4.67
C GLY A 427 5.68 -0.42 5.88
N ARG A 428 5.34 0.85 5.64
CA ARG A 428 5.20 1.88 6.70
C ARG A 428 3.80 1.91 7.35
N PHE A 429 2.93 0.93 7.11
CA PHE A 429 1.69 0.83 7.87
C PHE A 429 1.98 0.56 9.35
N GLN A 430 0.98 0.83 10.20
CA GLN A 430 1.10 0.68 11.65
C GLN A 430 -0.21 0.14 12.20
N TYR A 431 -0.14 -0.70 13.23
CA TYR A 431 -1.30 -1.06 14.02
C TYR A 431 -1.60 0.04 15.02
N HIS A 432 -2.87 0.39 15.18
CA HIS A 432 -3.33 1.38 16.16
C HIS A 432 -4.10 0.67 17.26
N TYR A 433 -3.59 0.76 18.49
CA TYR A 433 -4.24 0.27 19.70
C TYR A 433 -4.66 1.45 20.57
N THR A 434 -5.97 1.58 20.77
CA THR A 434 -6.55 2.60 21.63
C THR A 434 -7.51 1.97 22.61
N ALA A 435 -7.48 2.45 23.84
CA ALA A 435 -8.39 1.98 24.85
C ALA A 435 -8.55 3.00 26.00
N PRO A 436 -9.79 3.26 26.46
CA PRO A 436 -10.05 4.23 27.51
C PRO A 436 -9.70 3.69 28.90
N ASP A 437 -9.66 4.60 29.88
CA ASP A 437 -9.57 4.22 31.28
C ASP A 437 -10.91 3.72 31.82
N ILE A 438 -10.93 2.55 32.47
CA ILE A 438 -12.17 2.00 33.04
C ILE A 438 -12.67 2.84 34.22
N ALA A 439 -11.79 3.47 35.00
CA ALA A 439 -12.21 4.30 36.15
C ALA A 439 -13.07 5.53 35.77
N GLN A 440 -13.06 5.95 34.49
CA GLN A 440 -13.84 7.10 34.01
C GLN A 440 -15.14 6.70 33.30
N THR A 441 -15.33 5.44 32.90
CA THR A 441 -16.54 5.01 32.18
C THR A 441 -17.74 4.75 33.10
N SER A 442 -17.51 4.60 34.41
CA SER A 442 -18.60 4.44 35.40
C SER A 442 -19.31 5.73 35.79
N SER A 443 -18.83 6.91 35.38
CA SER A 443 -19.49 8.20 35.68
C SER A 443 -20.45 8.69 34.58
N ALA A 444 -20.41 8.10 33.38
CA ALA A 444 -21.16 8.59 32.22
C ALA A 444 -22.57 7.97 32.04
N TRP A 445 -22.96 6.98 32.85
CA TRP A 445 -24.26 6.29 32.72
C TRP A 445 -25.28 6.61 33.83
N ASN A 446 -24.99 7.57 34.72
CA ASN A 446 -25.92 8.03 35.76
C ASN A 446 -26.39 9.47 35.54
N THR A 447 -26.89 9.77 34.34
CA THR A 447 -27.80 10.90 34.11
C THR A 447 -28.42 10.74 32.72
N TYR A 448 -29.62 10.16 32.65
CA TYR A 448 -30.77 10.62 31.86
C TYR A 448 -32.03 9.90 32.32
#